data_AF-A0A5B9D2E5-F1
#
_entry.id   AF-A0A5B9D2E5-F1
#
_cell.length_a   1.000
_cell.length_b   1.000
_cell.length_c   1.000
_cell.angle_alpha   90.00
_cell.angle_beta   90.00
_cell.angle_gamma   90.00
#
_symmetry.space_group_name_H-M   'P 1'
#
loop_
_entity.id
_entity.type
_entity.pdbx_description
1 polymer ?
#
loop_
_entity_poly.entity_id
_entity_poly.type
_entity_poly.pdbx_seq_one_letter_code
_entity_poly.pdbx_strand_id
1 'polypeptide(L)'
;MKIKFDANQHHQRRAWESAVGIFKGQELDKTLFSMPSLTKHEFEAYLTGKGERGYGNRLCLSPEEILENVQNIQLRNGLKQTKELKSLDFTIEMENH
;
A
#
# COMPACT_ATOMS: atom_id res chain seq x y z
N MET A 1 -9.37 -33.17 2.65
CA MET A 1 -10.06 -31.87 2.81
C MET A 1 -9.83 -31.07 1.52
N LYS A 2 -10.88 -30.66 0.80
CA LYS A 2 -10.76 -29.84 -0.41
C LYS A 2 -11.04 -28.39 -0.03
N ILE A 3 -10.00 -27.56 0.02
CA ILE A 3 -10.16 -26.12 0.22
C ILE A 3 -10.79 -25.58 -1.08
N LYS A 4 -11.97 -25.00 -0.97
CA LYS A 4 -12.60 -24.26 -2.06
C LYS A 4 -12.46 -22.79 -1.76
N PHE A 5 -11.96 -22.03 -2.74
CA PHE A 5 -11.88 -20.59 -2.64
C PHE A 5 -13.29 -20.01 -2.77
N ASP A 6 -13.69 -19.21 -1.78
CA ASP A 6 -14.85 -18.34 -1.87
C ASP A 6 -14.37 -16.89 -1.85
N ALA A 7 -14.59 -16.19 -2.96
CA ALA A 7 -14.19 -14.80 -3.15
C ALA A 7 -15.06 -13.81 -2.36
N ASN A 8 -16.24 -14.23 -1.89
CA ASN A 8 -17.27 -13.33 -1.36
C ASN A 8 -17.36 -13.33 0.18
N GLN A 9 -16.26 -13.63 0.87
CA GLN A 9 -16.22 -13.62 2.32
C GLN A 9 -16.17 -12.17 2.84
N HIS A 10 -17.31 -11.68 3.36
CA HIS A 10 -17.45 -10.30 3.83
C HIS A 10 -16.45 -9.89 4.91
N HIS A 11 -16.11 -10.81 5.83
CA HIS A 11 -15.13 -10.54 6.88
C HIS A 11 -13.72 -10.39 6.30
N GLN A 12 -13.31 -11.25 5.36
CA GLN A 12 -12.04 -11.11 4.63
C GLN A 12 -12.02 -9.81 3.83
N ARG A 13 -13.16 -9.42 3.26
CA ARG A 13 -13.30 -8.17 2.53
C ARG A 13 -13.04 -6.95 3.42
N ARG A 14 -13.69 -6.90 4.57
CA ARG A 14 -13.48 -5.82 5.55
C ARG A 14 -12.03 -5.73 6.03
N ALA A 15 -11.36 -6.88 6.17
CA ALA A 15 -9.96 -6.91 6.57
C ALA A 15 -9.04 -6.31 5.50
N TRP A 16 -9.10 -6.78 4.25
CA TRP A 16 -8.21 -6.23 3.21
C TRP A 16 -8.54 -4.77 2.90
N GLU A 17 -9.82 -4.36 2.92
CA GLU A 17 -10.22 -2.96 2.74
C GLU A 17 -9.70 -2.05 3.87
N SER A 18 -9.51 -2.60 5.08
CA SER A 18 -8.89 -1.88 6.19
C SER A 18 -7.39 -1.76 6.01
N ALA A 19 -6.71 -2.82 5.57
CA ALA A 19 -5.27 -2.79 5.28
C ALA A 19 -4.93 -1.82 4.13
N VAL A 20 -5.64 -1.91 3.01
CA VAL A 20 -5.43 -1.05 1.84
C VAL A 20 -5.82 0.40 2.15
N GLY A 21 -6.89 0.61 2.93
CA GLY A 21 -7.38 1.94 3.27
C GLY A 21 -6.39 2.82 4.03
N ILE A 22 -5.40 2.23 4.72
CA ILE A 22 -4.33 2.97 5.43
C ILE A 22 -3.55 3.86 4.45
N PHE A 23 -3.39 3.41 3.21
CA PHE A 23 -2.62 4.07 2.16
C PHE A 23 -3.49 4.90 1.21
N LYS A 24 -4.72 5.26 1.62
CA LYS A 24 -5.59 6.10 0.81
C LYS A 24 -4.93 7.47 0.57
N GLY A 25 -4.93 7.92 -0.69
CA GLY A 25 -4.27 9.16 -1.11
C GLY A 25 -2.83 8.97 -1.58
N GLN A 26 -2.25 7.77 -1.41
CA GLN A 26 -0.93 7.46 -1.97
C GLN A 26 -0.97 7.57 -3.50
N GLU A 27 -0.19 8.49 -4.05
CA GLU A 27 0.00 8.58 -5.48
C GLU A 27 0.82 7.38 -5.99
N LEU A 28 0.52 6.96 -7.22
CA LEU A 28 1.37 6.02 -7.94
C LEU A 28 2.69 6.73 -8.24
N ASP A 29 3.71 6.47 -7.42
CA ASP A 29 5.03 7.06 -7.61
C ASP A 29 5.68 6.44 -8.86
N LYS A 30 5.57 7.16 -9.97
CA LYS A 30 6.24 6.85 -11.23
C LYS A 30 7.67 7.40 -11.16
N THR A 31 8.45 6.94 -10.20
CA THR A 31 9.84 7.40 -10.08
C THR A 31 10.66 6.81 -11.21
N LEU A 32 11.25 7.68 -12.04
CA LEU A 32 12.26 7.31 -13.02
C LEU A 32 13.54 6.89 -12.28
N PHE A 33 13.64 5.65 -11.85
CA PHE A 33 14.90 5.13 -11.32
C PHE A 33 15.68 4.44 -12.44
N SER A 34 16.93 4.85 -12.63
CA SER A 34 17.87 4.14 -13.50
C SER A 34 18.60 3.11 -12.66
N MET A 35 18.45 1.82 -12.97
CA MET A 35 19.39 0.83 -12.43
C MET A 35 20.79 1.16 -12.95
N PRO A 36 21.85 1.20 -12.11
CA PRO A 36 23.21 1.47 -12.56
C PRO A 36 23.83 0.39 -13.47
N SER A 37 23.11 -0.67 -13.78
CA SER A 37 23.57 -1.78 -14.61
C SER A 37 23.12 -1.63 -16.06
N LEU A 38 23.35 -0.46 -16.64
CA LEU A 38 23.21 -0.28 -18.09
C LEU A 38 24.59 -0.36 -18.71
N THR A 39 24.81 -1.35 -19.58
CA THR A 39 25.94 -1.35 -20.49
C THR A 39 25.89 -0.08 -21.36
N LYS A 40 27.04 0.35 -21.90
CA LYS A 40 27.18 1.63 -22.63
C LYS A 40 26.11 1.85 -23.73
N HIS A 41 25.59 0.76 -24.30
CA HIS A 41 24.55 0.76 -25.33
C HIS A 41 23.14 1.04 -24.79
N GLU A 42 22.86 0.68 -23.54
CA GLU A 42 21.54 0.86 -22.89
C GLU A 42 21.41 2.28 -22.28
N PHE A 43 22.53 2.96 -22.00
CA PHE A 43 22.54 4.37 -21.61
C PHE A 43 22.07 5.30 -22.76
N GLU A 44 22.41 4.99 -24.01
CA GLU A 44 21.89 5.71 -25.19
C GLU A 44 20.38 5.49 -25.39
N ALA A 45 19.87 4.29 -25.09
CA ALA A 45 18.44 3.99 -25.09
C ALA A 45 17.69 4.71 -23.96
N TYR A 46 18.33 4.90 -22.79
CA TYR A 46 17.81 5.68 -21.68
C TYR A 46 17.70 7.18 -22.02
N LEU A 47 18.74 7.77 -22.63
CA LEU A 47 18.73 9.17 -23.09
C LEU A 47 17.66 9.46 -24.15
N THR A 48 17.29 8.44 -24.94
CA THR A 48 16.23 8.53 -25.96
C THR A 48 14.84 8.15 -25.46
N GLY A 49 14.66 7.97 -24.14
CA GLY A 49 13.35 7.73 -23.51
C GLY A 49 12.80 6.31 -23.67
N LYS A 50 13.63 5.34 -24.07
CA LYS A 50 13.28 3.91 -24.19
C LYS A 50 13.73 3.07 -22.99
N GLY A 51 14.15 3.70 -21.89
CA GLY A 51 14.42 2.99 -20.63
C GLY A 51 13.14 2.39 -20.05
N GLU A 52 13.20 1.13 -19.62
CA GLU A 52 12.08 0.44 -18.98
C GLU A 52 11.64 1.20 -17.72
N ARG A 53 10.40 1.67 -17.71
CA ARG A 53 9.83 2.45 -16.60
C ARG A 53 9.71 1.57 -15.37
N GLY A 54 10.54 1.79 -14.37
CA GLY A 54 10.41 1.18 -13.05
C GLY A 54 9.36 1.90 -12.19
N TYR A 55 8.71 1.15 -11.29
CA TYR A 55 7.85 1.71 -10.25
C TYR A 55 8.58 1.56 -8.91
N GLY A 56 8.73 2.65 -8.15
CA GLY A 56 9.36 2.63 -6.83
C GLY A 56 8.31 2.42 -5.72
N ASN A 57 8.62 1.57 -4.73
CA ASN A 57 7.76 1.36 -3.55
C ASN A 57 7.99 2.47 -2.50
N ARG A 58 7.75 3.73 -2.87
CA ARG A 58 7.92 4.88 -1.98
C ARG A 58 6.60 5.25 -1.32
N LEU A 59 6.58 5.26 0.02
CA LEU A 59 5.48 5.82 0.80
C LEU A 59 5.62 7.36 0.79
N CYS A 60 4.64 8.05 0.20
CA CYS A 60 4.62 9.50 0.05
C CYS A 60 3.66 10.19 1.02
N LEU A 61 2.81 9.43 1.70
CA LEU A 61 1.90 9.94 2.71
C LEU A 61 2.66 10.43 3.95
N SER A 62 2.25 11.58 4.46
CA SER A 62 2.70 12.09 5.76
C SER A 62 2.16 11.25 6.91
N PRO A 63 2.83 11.24 8.08
CA PRO A 63 2.32 10.58 9.28
C PRO A 63 0.91 11.03 9.67
N GLU A 64 0.58 12.30 9.45
CA GLU A 64 -0.72 12.89 9.72
C GLU A 64 -1.82 12.31 8.80
N GLU A 65 -1.53 12.16 7.50
CA GLU A 65 -2.45 11.54 6.54
C GLU A 65 -2.69 10.06 6.86
N ILE A 66 -1.63 9.33 7.25
CA ILE A 66 -1.76 7.94 7.68
C ILE A 66 -2.61 7.84 8.95
N LEU A 67 -2.41 8.75 9.91
CA LEU A 67 -3.21 8.80 11.14
C LEU A 67 -4.68 9.07 10.83
N GLU A 68 -4.99 10.03 9.95
CA GLU A 68 -6.36 10.33 9.52
C GLU A 68 -7.01 9.11 8.86
N ASN A 69 -6.28 8.44 7.95
CA ASN A 69 -6.75 7.21 7.30
C ASN A 69 -7.07 6.10 8.31
N VAL A 70 -6.19 5.89 9.29
CA VAL A 70 -6.40 4.92 10.38
C VAL A 70 -7.62 5.29 11.22
N GLN A 71 -7.77 6.56 11.61
CA GLN A 71 -8.92 7.03 12.38
C GLN A 71 -10.23 6.86 11.62
N ASN A 72 -10.24 7.07 10.30
CA ASN A 72 -11.39 6.84 9.44
C ASN A 72 -11.75 5.34 9.35
N ILE A 73 -10.76 4.47 9.23
CA ILE A 73 -10.95 3.01 9.23
C ILE A 73 -11.49 2.54 10.59
N GLN A 74 -10.92 3.03 11.69
CA GLN A 74 -11.36 2.70 13.04
C GLN A 74 -12.82 3.10 13.24
N LEU A 75 -13.19 4.33 12.87
CA LEU A 75 -14.56 4.81 12.96
C LEU A 75 -15.54 3.96 12.13
N ARG A 76 -15.18 3.64 10.87
CA ARG A 76 -15.97 2.75 10.01
C ARG A 76 -16.15 1.35 10.61
N ASN A 77 -15.14 0.87 11.34
CA ASN A 77 -15.16 -0.45 11.96
C ASN A 77 -15.72 -0.45 13.40
N GLY A 78 -16.14 0.70 13.93
CA GLY A 78 -16.67 0.81 15.30
C GLY A 78 -15.60 0.73 16.39
N LEU A 79 -14.33 0.97 16.05
CA LEU A 79 -13.19 0.98 16.96
C LEU A 79 -12.91 2.39 17.49
N LYS A 80 -12.33 2.47 18.68
CA LYS A 80 -11.88 3.75 19.26
C LYS A 80 -10.76 4.34 18.40
N GLN A 81 -10.89 5.62 18.08
CA GLN A 81 -9.90 6.34 17.29
C GLN A 81 -8.60 6.55 18.08
N THR A 82 -7.48 6.22 17.44
CA THR A 82 -6.13 6.46 17.96
C THR A 82 -5.78 7.94 17.82
N LYS A 83 -5.08 8.52 18.80
CA LYS A 83 -4.71 9.95 18.80
C LYS A 83 -3.34 10.25 18.18
N GLU A 84 -2.43 9.28 18.20
CA GLU A 84 -1.05 9.42 17.73
C GLU A 84 -0.54 8.07 17.18
N LEU A 85 0.31 8.10 16.15
CA LEU A 85 1.00 6.90 15.65
C LEU A 85 2.36 6.79 16.33
N LYS A 86 2.57 5.71 17.09
CA LYS A 86 3.88 5.40 17.71
C LYS A 86 4.82 4.67 16.75
N SER A 87 4.25 3.88 15.86
CA SER A 87 4.94 3.19 14.76
C SER A 87 3.96 2.98 13.60
N LEU A 88 4.46 2.48 12.47
CA LEU A 88 3.65 2.07 11.31
C LEU A 88 3.31 0.57 11.35
N ASP A 89 3.21 0.01 12.56
CA ASP A 89 2.81 -1.37 12.77
C ASP A 89 1.30 -1.42 13.02
N PHE A 90 0.57 -2.12 12.15
CA PHE A 90 -0.88 -2.22 12.21
C PHE A 90 -1.31 -3.67 12.44
N THR A 91 -2.38 -3.85 13.20
CA THR A 91 -2.95 -5.16 13.50
C THR A 91 -4.40 -5.22 13.08
N ILE A 92 -4.78 -6.32 12.44
CA ILE A 92 -6.16 -6.63 12.10
C ILE A 92 -6.52 -7.91 12.85
N GLU A 93 -7.50 -7.80 13.74
CA GLU A 93 -8.08 -8.95 14.42
C GLU A 93 -9.30 -9.44 13.64
N MET A 94 -9.37 -10.74 13.39
CA MET A 94 -10.48 -11.42 12.73
C MET A 94 -10.87 -12.64 13.56
N GLU A 95 -12.18 -12.85 13.76
CA GLU A 95 -12.67 -14.12 14.29
C GLU A 95 -12.62 -15.20 13.21
N ASN A 96 -12.22 -16.40 13.60
CA ASN A 96 -12.21 -17.59 12.75
C ASN A 96 -13.53 -18.36 12.94
N HIS A 97 -14.60 -17.94 12.26
CA HIS A 97 -15.89 -18.63 12.28
C HIS A 97 -16.37 -18.97 10.87
#